data_AF-A0A9X1VD91-F1
#
_entry.id   AF-A0A9X1VD91-F1
#
_cell.length_a   1.000
_cell.length_b   1.000
_cell.length_c   1.000
_cell.angle_alpha   90.00
_cell.angle_beta   90.00
_cell.angle_gamma   90.00
#
_symmetry.space_group_name_H-M   'P 1'
#
loop_
_entity.id
_entity.type
_entity.pdbx_description
1 polymer ?
#
loop_
_entity_poly.entity_id
_entity_poly.type
_entity_poly.pdbx_seq_one_letter_code
_entity_poly.pdbx_strand_id
1 'polypeptide(L)'
;MNDPNTMTEIYKNLPWMYSLLKDEPAGVYYLRVVCGSSYLYEVYLRLTEAEVVVFLPAVAAGQPDTLTELAKQVMYHGGQGIPGREYRREARPEPPQS
;
A
#
# COMPACT_ATOMS: atom_id res chain seq x y z
N MET A 1 0.08 -1.04 18.60
CA MET A 1 -0.62 -0.03 17.78
C MET A 1 0.48 0.64 16.98
N ASN A 2 0.50 0.49 15.66
CA ASN A 2 1.55 1.12 14.85
C ASN A 2 1.26 2.62 14.78
N ASP A 3 2.20 3.41 15.27
CA ASP A 3 2.16 4.86 15.21
C ASP A 3 2.13 5.31 13.73
N PRO A 4 1.13 6.08 13.29
CA PRO A 4 1.05 6.56 11.90
C PRO A 4 2.23 7.50 11.52
N ASN A 5 3.07 7.90 12.48
CA ASN A 5 4.26 8.73 12.29
C ASN A 5 5.51 7.99 11.74
N THR A 6 5.42 6.70 11.41
CA THR A 6 6.56 5.91 10.90
C THR A 6 6.53 5.62 9.40
N MET A 7 5.44 5.96 8.71
CA MET A 7 5.30 5.75 7.27
C MET A 7 5.73 6.99 6.50
N THR A 8 6.72 6.83 5.62
CA THR A 8 7.20 7.89 4.72
C THR A 8 6.53 7.76 3.35
N GLU A 9 5.97 8.85 2.83
CA GLU A 9 5.43 8.90 1.48
C GLU A 9 6.57 9.04 0.46
N ILE A 10 6.74 8.01 -0.38
CA ILE A 10 7.80 7.95 -1.40
C ILE A 10 7.28 8.48 -2.74
N TYR A 11 6.00 8.28 -3.02
CA TYR A 11 5.38 8.73 -4.25
C TYR A 11 3.90 9.06 -4.03
N LYS A 12 3.40 10.06 -4.77
CA LYS A 12 2.02 10.52 -4.72
C LYS A 12 1.49 10.78 -6.12
N ASN A 13 0.30 10.26 -6.41
CA ASN A 13 -0.43 10.55 -7.63
C ASN A 13 -1.77 11.21 -7.27
N LEU A 14 -1.84 12.53 -7.44
CA LEU A 14 -3.05 13.30 -7.13
C LEU A 14 -4.24 12.98 -8.06
N PRO A 15 -4.06 12.87 -9.39
CA PRO A 15 -5.16 12.52 -10.30
C PRO A 15 -5.88 11.22 -9.94
N TRP A 16 -5.13 10.21 -9.47
CA TRP A 16 -5.68 8.91 -9.08
C TRP A 16 -5.79 8.73 -7.56
N MET A 17 -5.53 9.78 -6.79
CA MET A 17 -5.68 9.85 -5.33
C MET A 17 -5.01 8.69 -4.56
N TYR A 18 -3.76 8.35 -4.90
CA TYR A 18 -3.01 7.31 -4.17
C TYR A 18 -1.59 7.75 -3.79
N SER A 19 -1.03 7.07 -2.80
CA SER A 19 0.34 7.23 -2.30
C SER A 19 1.03 5.88 -2.14
N LEU A 20 2.30 5.79 -2.52
CA LEU A 20 3.20 4.70 -2.12
C LEU A 20 3.93 5.12 -0.85
N LEU A 21 3.80 4.33 0.20
CA LEU A 21 4.37 4.57 1.52
C LEU A 21 5.37 3.46 1.87
N LYS A 22 6.37 3.79 2.68
CA LYS A 22 7.28 2.83 3.32
C LYS A 22 7.24 3.01 4.83
N ASP A 23 7.00 1.92 5.53
CA ASP A 23 7.20 1.77 6.97
C ASP A 23 8.70 1.53 7.19
N GLU A 24 9.41 2.58 7.62
CA GLU A 24 10.86 2.57 7.78
C GLU A 24 11.34 1.52 8.82
N PRO A 25 10.71 1.41 10.01
CA PRO A 25 11.05 0.36 10.98
C PRO A 25 10.87 -1.06 10.46
N ALA A 26 9.78 -1.33 9.72
CA ALA A 26 9.46 -2.68 9.27
C ALA A 26 10.07 -3.04 7.90
N GLY A 27 10.53 -2.05 7.14
CA GLY A 27 10.94 -2.24 5.74
C GLY A 27 9.80 -2.65 4.82
N VAL A 28 8.55 -2.30 5.17
CA VAL A 28 7.34 -2.74 4.46
C VAL A 28 6.77 -1.60 3.62
N TYR A 29 6.32 -1.92 2.41
CA TYR A 29 5.69 -0.95 1.52
C TYR A 29 4.17 -1.10 1.52
N TYR A 30 3.49 0.04 1.40
CA TYR A 30 2.03 0.12 1.35
C TYR A 30 1.57 1.00 0.20
N LEU A 31 0.53 0.58 -0.50
CA LEU A 31 -0.23 1.42 -1.42
C LEU A 31 -1.47 1.94 -0.70
N ARG A 32 -1.48 3.24 -0.39
CA ARG A 32 -2.64 3.94 0.16
C ARG A 32 -3.47 4.51 -0.97
N VAL A 33 -4.76 4.21 -1.03
CA VAL A 33 -5.68 4.79 -2.00
C VAL A 33 -6.83 5.50 -1.29
N VAL A 34 -7.17 6.70 -1.75
CA VAL A 34 -8.20 7.57 -1.18
C VAL A 34 -9.38 7.65 -2.14
N CYS A 35 -10.57 7.24 -1.69
CA CYS A 35 -11.79 7.26 -2.50
C CYS A 35 -12.76 8.36 -2.05
N GLY A 36 -13.53 8.90 -3.01
CA GLY A 36 -14.41 10.07 -2.86
C GLY A 36 -15.66 9.92 -1.97
N SER A 37 -16.72 10.66 -2.32
CA SER A 37 -17.52 11.59 -1.49
C SER A 37 -18.26 11.17 -0.21
N SER A 38 -17.81 10.19 0.57
CA SER A 38 -18.17 10.13 2.00
C SER A 38 -16.90 10.24 2.84
N TYR A 39 -16.38 11.47 2.91
CA TYR A 39 -15.25 11.93 3.74
C TYR A 39 -14.11 10.88 3.95
N LEU A 40 -13.36 10.62 2.87
CA LEU A 40 -12.08 9.90 2.80
C LEU A 40 -12.11 8.44 3.29
N TYR A 41 -12.70 7.56 2.47
CA TYR A 41 -12.44 6.13 2.62
C TYR A 41 -11.02 5.82 2.13
N GLU A 42 -10.13 5.51 3.05
CA GLU A 42 -8.76 5.09 2.76
C GLU A 42 -8.64 3.57 2.81
N VAL A 43 -7.99 3.00 1.79
CA VAL A 43 -7.62 1.58 1.77
C VAL A 43 -6.11 1.48 1.63
N TYR A 44 -5.50 0.62 2.46
CA TYR A 44 -4.08 0.32 2.40
C TYR A 44 -3.87 -1.10 1.92
N LEU A 45 -3.06 -1.26 0.88
CA LEU A 45 -2.59 -2.54 0.38
C LEU A 45 -1.14 -2.75 0.81
N ARG A 46 -0.87 -3.78 1.61
CA ARG A 46 0.51 -4.19 1.89
C ARG A 46 1.12 -4.83 0.64
N LEU A 47 2.29 -4.38 0.23
CA LEU A 47 3.01 -4.90 -0.94
C LEU A 47 4.10 -5.89 -0.51
N THR A 48 4.29 -6.91 -1.33
CA THR A 48 5.42 -7.85 -1.23
C THR A 48 6.68 -7.28 -1.87
N GLU A 49 7.85 -7.82 -1.53
CA GLU A 49 9.11 -7.41 -2.16
C GLU A 49 9.05 -7.51 -3.69
N ALA A 50 8.55 -8.65 -4.22
CA ALA A 50 8.41 -8.88 -5.66
C ALA A 50 7.51 -7.86 -6.38
N GLU A 51 6.48 -7.34 -5.71
CA GLU A 51 5.66 -6.26 -6.26
C GLU A 51 6.43 -4.92 -6.25
N VAL A 52 7.14 -4.63 -5.16
CA VAL A 52 7.89 -3.38 -4.99
C VAL A 52 9.01 -3.22 -6.02
N VAL A 53 9.79 -4.28 -6.30
CA VAL A 53 10.85 -4.22 -7.33
C VAL A 53 10.32 -3.92 -8.73
N VAL A 54 9.06 -4.23 -9.02
CA VAL A 54 8.43 -3.88 -10.30
C VAL A 54 8.10 -2.38 -10.37
N PHE A 55 7.67 -1.77 -9.26
CA PHE A 55 7.18 -0.38 -9.27
C PHE A 55 8.25 0.67 -9.01
N LEU A 56 9.24 0.41 -8.15
CA LEU A 56 10.23 1.43 -7.76
C LEU A 56 11.01 2.03 -8.94
N PRO A 57 11.51 1.25 -9.92
CA PRO A 57 12.18 1.82 -11.10
C PRO A 57 11.24 2.69 -11.93
N ALA A 58 9.99 2.26 -12.09
CA ALA A 58 8.97 2.96 -12.86
C ALA A 58 8.58 4.30 -12.20
N VAL A 59 8.48 4.32 -10.87
CA VAL A 59 8.29 5.55 -10.07
C VAL A 59 9.48 6.50 -10.26
N ALA A 60 10.72 6.01 -10.17
CA ALA A 60 11.92 6.82 -10.37
C ALA A 60 12.02 7.39 -11.79
N ALA A 61 11.51 6.67 -12.79
CA ALA A 61 11.42 7.09 -14.19
C ALA A 61 10.22 8.00 -14.49
N GLY A 62 9.34 8.27 -13.51
CA GLY A 62 8.13 9.08 -13.70
C GLY A 62 7.03 8.39 -14.51
N GLN A 63 7.02 7.06 -14.56
CA GLN A 63 6.08 6.24 -15.35
C GLN A 63 5.37 5.18 -14.47
N PRO A 64 4.53 5.56 -13.50
CA PRO A 64 3.98 4.64 -12.50
C PRO A 64 2.68 3.97 -12.98
N ASP A 65 2.59 3.61 -14.26
CA ASP A 65 1.36 3.10 -14.87
C ASP A 65 0.89 1.80 -14.21
N THR A 66 1.82 0.88 -13.96
CA THR A 66 1.55 -0.40 -13.28
C THR A 66 1.10 -0.21 -11.82
N LEU A 67 1.65 0.79 -11.13
CA LEU A 67 1.22 1.18 -9.78
C LEU A 67 -0.19 1.79 -9.79
N THR A 68 -0.51 2.56 -10.84
CA THR A 68 -1.83 3.15 -11.05
C THR A 68 -2.89 2.09 -11.32
N GLU A 69 -2.60 1.08 -12.15
CA GLU A 69 -3.49 -0.06 -12.37
C GLU A 69 -3.76 -0.84 -11.08
N LEU A 70 -2.72 -1.03 -10.25
CA LEU A 70 -2.90 -1.64 -8.94
C LEU A 70 -3.81 -0.78 -8.04
N ALA A 71 -3.60 0.54 -8.00
CA ALA A 71 -4.46 1.45 -7.23
C ALA A 71 -5.93 1.35 -7.68
N LYS A 72 -6.19 1.27 -8.99
CA LYS A 72 -7.55 1.06 -9.53
C LYS A 72 -8.16 -0.25 -9.05
N GLN A 73 -7.39 -1.35 -9.04
CA GLN A 73 -7.87 -2.63 -8.51
C GLN A 73 -8.22 -2.53 -7.02
N VAL A 74 -7.37 -1.88 -6.22
CA VAL A 74 -7.65 -1.63 -4.80
C VAL A 74 -8.94 -0.85 -4.59
N MET A 75 -9.16 0.23 -5.38
CA MET A 75 -10.40 1.01 -5.32
C MET A 75 -11.62 0.17 -5.71
N TYR A 76 -11.50 -0.58 -6.80
CA TYR A 76 -12.60 -1.39 -7.35
C TYR A 76 -13.05 -2.47 -6.37
N HIS A 77 -12.12 -3.09 -5.64
CA HIS A 77 -12.41 -4.14 -4.68
C HIS A 77 -12.75 -3.63 -3.26
N GLY A 78 -12.77 -2.31 -3.04
CA GLY A 78 -13.45 -1.65 -1.92
C GLY A 78 -13.24 -2.29 -0.53
N GLY A 79 -11.99 -2.44 -0.09
CA GLY A 79 -11.65 -2.93 1.25
C GLY A 79 -11.76 -4.44 1.48
N GLN A 80 -12.28 -5.21 0.53
CA GLN A 80 -12.34 -6.68 0.62
C GLN A 80 -11.00 -7.36 0.28
N GLY A 81 -10.05 -6.61 -0.28
CA GLY A 81 -8.81 -7.14 -0.84
C GLY A 81 -9.01 -7.61 -2.29
N ILE A 82 -7.92 -7.62 -3.07
CA ILE A 82 -7.92 -8.09 -4.46
C ILE A 82 -7.93 -9.62 -4.44
N PRO A 83 -8.92 -10.28 -5.09
CA PRO A 83 -8.99 -11.74 -5.15
C PRO A 83 -7.69 -12.37 -5.66
N GLY A 84 -7.22 -13.42 -4.99
CA GLY A 84 -6.00 -14.15 -5.38
C GLY A 84 -4.68 -13.49 -4.96
N ARG A 85 -4.70 -12.39 -4.19
CA ARG A 85 -3.50 -11.84 -3.56
C ARG A 85 -3.51 -12.10 -2.05
N GLU A 86 -2.49 -12.81 -1.57
CA GLU A 86 -2.24 -12.96 -0.14
C GLU A 86 -1.49 -11.74 0.39
N TYR A 87 -2.20 -10.91 1.14
CA TYR A 87 -1.56 -9.86 1.94
C TYR A 87 -1.02 -10.53 3.18
N ARG A 88 0.31 -10.73 3.26
CA ARG A 88 0.92 -11.25 4.49
C ARG A 88 0.50 -10.38 5.66
N ARG A 89 -0.48 -10.83 6.44
CA ARG A 89 -0.53 -10.54 7.87
C ARG A 89 0.77 -11.12 8.37
N GLU A 90 1.74 -10.26 8.69
CA GLU A 90 2.78 -10.70 9.60
C GLU A 90 2.06 -11.31 10.79
N ALA A 91 2.30 -12.60 11.01
CA ALA A 91 1.99 -13.22 12.27
C ALA A 91 2.63 -12.30 13.32
N ARG A 92 1.80 -11.60 14.10
CA ARG A 92 2.27 -10.97 15.32
C ARG A 92 3.00 -12.09 16.06
N PRO A 93 4.29 -11.97 16.40
CA PRO A 93 4.92 -12.98 17.23
C PRO A 93 4.02 -13.14 18.45
N GLU A 94 3.49 -14.35 18.65
CA GLU A 94 2.70 -14.63 19.84
C GLU A 94 3.58 -14.29 21.03
N PRO A 95 3.10 -13.49 22.00
CA PRO A 95 3.87 -13.28 23.22
C PRO A 95 4.17 -14.66 23.80
N PRO A 96 5.41 -14.92 24.24
CA PRO A 96 5.78 -16.24 24.75
C PRO A 96 4.78 -16.65 25.82
N GLN A 97 4.13 -17.79 25.60
CA GLN A 97 3.24 -18.38 26.59
C GLN A 97 4.12 -18.69 27.81
N SER A 98 3.92 -17.91 28.88
CA SER A 98 4.47 -18.19 30.20
C SER A 98 3.58 -19.17 30.93
#